data_AF-A0A7M5WWV6-F1
#
_entry.id   AF-A0A7M5WWV6-F1
#
_cell.length_a   1.000
_cell.length_b   1.000
_cell.length_c   1.000
_cell.angle_alpha   90.00
_cell.angle_beta   90.00
_cell.angle_gamma   90.00
#
_symmetry.space_group_name_H-M   'P 1'
#
loop_
_entity.id
_entity.type
_entity.pdbx_description
1 polymer ?
#
loop_
_entity_poly.entity_id
_entity_poly.type
_entity_poly.pdbx_seq_one_letter_code
_entity_poly.pdbx_strand_id
1 'polypeptide(L)'
;MNNRNTAINTRQNPQGTRRGYECPEERDYYPYWSPSPWKDIAIMTNNISRCDYLKTESENVKSRFYCKPPPGYLRARQANAVRNNLPLDEEDCEKIVFAGSKAEWVEAPPLGGGAPECLETPKSRDNHNGNGPGGFPNTFNWTIPNDINDNCALRLRYNISTGEFPAETDSSMNANNNNNPTQLDIASLVGLSEAEAKQRGYVFEGNPTVQPLKATVGNVNIGAKLQLQLAINTAQYGRTFEDRSHSFQIRQKPENIPANAKIHNLNVRGKRGNIVQVYPAVEYDFVPNRLEMNVDDYIHIQWTGSNTNPENNDGQGLRGTDRSNIAVTREQNYPEGTPGMAVPIGEKFGHWGNNYPEHLNAANFLGLPRQDRLNLALVSPGQFKGELSELDDAGTYFDLGPRKITSNGTGTFHYMCTRNNNFSNRSQKGRIVVNSTPKVEKDVGFMGGEVTLNDMERITIPKGMLTERTKIEIAQCHKQDYEIGAGDSTESKYMCVKPFREFADGKKATIQMKVKSSGTEIYRSTDTEHWQKIEDVEYDDGVVKFQSEKGGVFVARSNYRTRNIIIGCVVALVVIAVLVGGVFAYCRRNPESWMSAKRNIDQIKLSTKNQI
;
A
#
# COMPACT_ATOMS: atom_id res chain seq x y z
N MET A 1 4.42 29.01 -22.57
CA MET A 1 3.09 28.63 -22.06
C MET A 1 2.28 29.89 -21.84
N ASN A 2 0.99 29.92 -22.17
CA ASN A 2 0.13 31.10 -22.02
C ASN A 2 -0.39 31.25 -20.56
N ASN A 3 0.50 31.07 -19.57
CA ASN A 3 0.19 31.11 -18.12
C ASN A 3 0.15 32.55 -17.56
N ARG A 4 0.16 33.55 -18.44
CA ARG A 4 0.22 34.98 -18.11
C ARG A 4 1.37 35.34 -17.14
N ASN A 5 2.41 34.51 -17.07
CA ASN A 5 3.51 34.58 -16.10
C ASN A 5 3.03 34.66 -14.64
N THR A 6 2.00 33.88 -14.26
CA THR A 6 1.49 33.77 -12.88
C THR A 6 1.32 32.31 -12.47
N ALA A 7 1.41 32.03 -11.15
CA ALA A 7 1.09 30.72 -10.57
C ALA A 7 -0.42 30.42 -10.50
N ILE A 8 -1.25 31.41 -10.84
CA ILE A 8 -2.72 31.33 -10.77
C ILE A 8 -3.29 30.72 -12.05
N ASN A 9 -2.69 31.06 -13.19
CA ASN A 9 -3.14 30.58 -14.49
C ASN A 9 -2.27 29.42 -14.93
N THR A 10 -2.91 28.30 -15.23
CA THR A 10 -2.25 27.20 -15.95
C THR A 10 -2.94 27.00 -17.29
N ARG A 11 -2.36 26.14 -18.14
CA ARG A 11 -3.01 25.69 -19.38
C ARG A 11 -4.44 25.22 -19.12
N GLN A 12 -4.67 24.53 -18.01
CA GLN A 12 -5.94 23.91 -17.68
C GLN A 12 -6.88 24.80 -16.87
N ASN A 13 -6.32 25.84 -16.26
CA ASN A 13 -7.07 26.85 -15.52
C ASN A 13 -6.77 28.25 -16.07
N PRO A 14 -7.12 28.53 -17.34
CA PRO A 14 -6.82 29.82 -17.98
C PRO A 14 -7.56 30.99 -17.33
N GLN A 15 -8.66 30.72 -16.62
CA GLN A 15 -9.42 31.71 -15.85
C GLN A 15 -8.84 31.96 -14.45
N GLY A 16 -7.94 31.09 -13.97
CA GLY A 16 -7.30 31.26 -12.67
C GLY A 16 -8.23 31.00 -11.47
N THR A 17 -9.29 30.24 -11.69
CA THR A 17 -10.29 29.94 -10.66
C THR A 17 -9.66 29.06 -9.59
N ARG A 18 -9.65 29.51 -8.34
CA ARG A 18 -9.10 28.74 -7.22
C ARG A 18 -10.21 28.04 -6.44
N ARG A 19 -9.99 26.75 -6.11
CA ARG A 19 -10.87 25.91 -5.29
C ARG A 19 -10.15 25.46 -4.02
N GLY A 20 -10.69 25.83 -2.85
CA GLY A 20 -10.11 25.45 -1.56
C GLY A 20 -8.67 25.93 -1.39
N TYR A 21 -7.77 25.02 -1.01
CA TYR A 21 -6.35 25.31 -0.76
C TYR A 21 -5.45 25.07 -1.99
N GLU A 22 -6.00 24.81 -3.18
CA GLU A 22 -5.18 24.53 -4.36
C GLU A 22 -4.32 25.73 -4.78
N CYS A 23 -3.11 25.45 -5.27
CA CYS A 23 -2.31 26.35 -6.09
C CYS A 23 -2.28 25.75 -7.50
N PRO A 24 -2.90 26.38 -8.52
CA PRO A 24 -3.06 25.79 -9.84
C PRO A 24 -1.74 25.32 -10.47
N GLU A 25 -0.69 26.11 -10.37
CA GLU A 25 0.62 25.74 -10.92
C GLU A 25 1.28 24.59 -10.16
N GLU A 26 1.26 24.64 -8.82
CA GLU A 26 1.74 23.53 -8.00
C GLU A 26 0.98 22.23 -8.35
N ARG A 27 -0.31 22.32 -8.69
CA ARG A 27 -1.15 21.20 -9.12
C ARG A 27 -0.68 20.56 -10.41
N ASP A 28 -0.43 21.37 -11.43
CA ASP A 28 -0.09 20.87 -12.75
C ASP A 28 1.40 20.47 -12.84
N TYR A 29 2.25 21.04 -11.98
CA TYR A 29 3.70 20.84 -11.97
C TYR A 29 4.21 20.34 -10.61
N TYR A 30 4.55 19.05 -10.58
CA TYR A 30 5.24 18.43 -9.45
C TYR A 30 6.51 17.71 -9.94
N PRO A 31 7.68 17.86 -9.28
CA PRO A 31 7.93 18.68 -8.08
C PRO A 31 7.78 20.19 -8.33
N TYR A 32 7.25 20.92 -7.35
CA TYR A 32 7.07 22.37 -7.47
C TYR A 32 8.37 23.10 -7.07
N TRP A 33 8.71 24.15 -7.80
CA TRP A 33 10.01 24.86 -7.68
C TRP A 33 9.99 26.03 -6.68
N SER A 34 8.81 26.48 -6.25
CA SER A 34 8.68 27.50 -5.20
C SER A 34 8.29 26.85 -3.88
N PRO A 35 8.53 27.51 -2.73
CA PRO A 35 8.18 26.96 -1.44
C PRO A 35 6.69 26.64 -1.30
N SER A 36 6.39 25.50 -0.69
CA SER A 36 5.06 24.97 -0.50
C SER A 36 4.81 24.65 0.98
N PRO A 37 3.58 24.86 1.50
CA PRO A 37 3.25 24.46 2.86
C PRO A 37 3.02 22.94 2.99
N TRP A 38 3.08 22.17 1.90
CA TRP A 38 2.70 20.76 1.87
C TRP A 38 3.92 19.86 2.07
N LYS A 39 3.91 19.08 3.15
CA LYS A 39 4.86 17.97 3.36
C LYS A 39 4.42 16.77 2.52
N ASP A 40 5.33 16.24 1.69
CA ASP A 40 5.03 15.10 0.84
C ASP A 40 4.96 13.81 1.67
N ILE A 41 3.82 13.11 1.60
CA ILE A 41 3.63 11.82 2.29
C ILE A 41 4.08 10.67 1.38
N ALA A 42 3.49 10.59 0.19
CA ALA A 42 3.74 9.54 -0.77
C ALA A 42 3.48 10.03 -2.20
N ILE A 43 4.22 9.46 -3.14
CA ILE A 43 4.13 9.73 -4.57
C ILE A 43 3.83 8.40 -5.26
N MET A 44 2.67 8.32 -5.91
CA MET A 44 2.28 7.16 -6.70
C MET A 44 2.44 7.50 -8.18
N THR A 45 3.32 6.78 -8.87
CA THR A 45 3.57 7.02 -10.29
C THR A 45 3.52 5.73 -11.11
N ASN A 46 3.06 5.83 -12.35
CA ASN A 46 3.19 4.79 -13.35
C ASN A 46 4.61 4.73 -13.95
N ASN A 47 5.40 5.79 -13.83
CA ASN A 47 6.78 5.84 -14.30
C ASN A 47 7.77 5.76 -13.14
N ILE A 48 8.04 4.54 -12.69
CA ILE A 48 8.90 4.25 -11.53
C ILE A 48 10.33 4.72 -11.70
N SER A 49 10.83 4.84 -12.93
CA SER A 49 12.17 5.39 -13.19
C SER A 49 12.34 6.82 -12.66
N ARG A 50 11.23 7.56 -12.48
CA ARG A 50 11.24 8.90 -11.90
C ARG A 50 11.28 8.92 -10.38
N CYS A 51 11.12 7.78 -9.69
CA CYS A 51 11.03 7.79 -8.23
C CYS A 51 12.27 8.37 -7.55
N ASP A 52 13.47 8.07 -8.05
CA ASP A 52 14.70 8.61 -7.46
C ASP A 52 14.72 10.15 -7.59
N TYR A 53 14.42 10.68 -8.78
CA TYR A 53 14.26 12.12 -9.03
C TYR A 53 13.16 12.75 -8.15
N LEU A 54 11.97 12.15 -8.11
CA LEU A 54 10.82 12.70 -7.36
C LEU A 54 11.10 12.77 -5.85
N LYS A 55 11.83 11.78 -5.32
CA LYS A 55 12.24 11.76 -3.91
C LYS A 55 13.31 12.80 -3.61
N THR A 56 14.33 12.95 -4.46
CA THR A 56 15.41 13.93 -4.24
C THR A 56 14.95 15.37 -4.46
N GLU A 57 13.96 15.56 -5.34
CA GLU A 57 13.40 16.87 -5.62
C GLU A 57 12.24 17.25 -4.70
N SER A 58 11.79 16.37 -3.79
CA SER A 58 10.76 16.73 -2.81
C SER A 58 11.24 17.86 -1.90
N GLU A 59 10.34 18.80 -1.57
CA GLU A 59 10.63 19.89 -0.64
C GLU A 59 10.87 19.41 0.80
N ASN A 60 10.51 18.16 1.11
CA ASN A 60 10.87 17.53 2.38
C ASN A 60 12.40 17.45 2.59
N VAL A 61 13.18 17.32 1.51
CA VAL A 61 14.63 17.06 1.57
C VAL A 61 15.47 18.08 0.79
N LYS A 62 14.86 18.88 -0.08
CA LYS A 62 15.55 19.87 -0.90
C LYS A 62 14.96 21.26 -0.66
N SER A 63 15.82 22.24 -0.41
CA SER A 63 15.41 23.63 -0.19
C SER A 63 14.75 24.23 -1.43
N ARG A 64 14.08 25.35 -1.23
CA ARG A 64 13.45 26.18 -2.27
C ARG A 64 13.90 27.61 -2.13
N PHE A 65 13.73 28.37 -3.21
CA PHE A 65 14.04 29.79 -3.20
C PHE A 65 12.82 30.58 -3.64
N TYR A 66 12.69 31.78 -3.09
CA TYR A 66 11.61 32.69 -3.47
C TYR A 66 12.02 34.14 -3.29
N CYS A 67 11.40 35.01 -4.10
CA CYS A 67 11.55 36.44 -3.94
C CYS A 67 10.65 36.94 -2.80
N LYS A 68 11.26 37.39 -1.70
CA LYS A 68 10.58 38.05 -0.58
C LYS A 68 10.49 39.55 -0.88
N PRO A 69 9.30 40.07 -1.21
CA PRO A 69 9.19 41.48 -1.58
C PRO A 69 9.24 42.40 -0.36
N PRO A 70 9.53 43.70 -0.56
CA PRO A 70 9.53 44.68 0.52
C PRO A 70 8.16 44.78 1.21
N PRO A 71 8.12 45.24 2.49
CA PRO A 71 6.87 45.48 3.20
C PRO A 71 5.91 46.37 2.39
N GLY A 72 4.65 45.97 2.33
CA GLY A 72 3.61 46.71 1.60
C GLY A 72 3.54 46.42 0.09
N TYR A 73 4.55 45.81 -0.53
CA TYR A 73 4.55 45.50 -1.96
C TYR A 73 3.36 44.59 -2.36
N LEU A 74 3.11 43.53 -1.59
CA LEU A 74 1.98 42.62 -1.86
C LEU A 74 0.61 43.31 -1.71
N ARG A 75 0.48 44.23 -0.75
CA ARG A 75 -0.75 45.03 -0.60
C ARG A 75 -0.92 46.01 -1.77
N ALA A 76 0.17 46.66 -2.19
CA ALA A 76 0.17 47.54 -3.36
C ALA A 76 -0.17 46.78 -4.65
N ARG A 77 0.31 45.53 -4.79
CA ARG A 77 -0.08 44.62 -5.86
C ARG A 77 -1.56 44.28 -5.84
N GLN A 78 -2.10 43.89 -4.68
CA GLN A 78 -3.54 43.62 -4.53
C GLN A 78 -4.40 44.85 -4.85
N ALA A 79 -3.93 46.04 -4.51
CA ALA A 79 -4.56 47.31 -4.85
C ALA A 79 -4.31 47.77 -6.30
N ASN A 80 -3.63 46.96 -7.13
CA ASN A 80 -3.21 47.29 -8.50
C ASN A 80 -2.30 48.54 -8.64
N ALA A 81 -1.67 49.00 -7.55
CA ALA A 81 -0.70 50.09 -7.55
C ALA A 81 0.69 49.66 -8.07
N VAL A 82 0.97 48.35 -8.08
CA VAL A 82 2.15 47.76 -8.71
C VAL A 82 1.71 46.60 -9.60
N ARG A 83 2.19 46.55 -10.85
CA ARG A 83 1.79 45.53 -11.84
C ARG A 83 2.73 44.33 -11.94
N ASN A 84 3.98 44.45 -11.49
CA ASN A 84 5.02 43.43 -11.71
C ASN A 84 4.84 42.20 -10.82
N ASN A 85 4.86 41.01 -11.41
CA ASN A 85 4.86 39.75 -10.67
C ASN A 85 6.12 39.58 -9.83
N LEU A 86 6.04 38.75 -8.79
CA LEU A 86 7.26 38.31 -8.11
C LEU A 86 8.01 37.38 -9.07
N PRO A 87 9.30 37.65 -9.34
CA PRO A 87 10.12 36.82 -10.20
C PRO A 87 10.49 35.50 -9.52
N LEU A 88 10.93 34.54 -10.34
CA LEU A 88 11.34 33.20 -9.93
C LEU A 88 12.88 33.01 -9.98
N ASP A 89 13.60 34.10 -10.20
CA ASP A 89 15.05 34.15 -10.25
C ASP A 89 15.56 35.30 -9.36
N GLU A 90 16.80 35.12 -8.90
CA GLU A 90 17.49 36.05 -8.00
C GLU A 90 17.70 37.41 -8.65
N GLU A 91 18.14 37.42 -9.91
CA GLU A 91 18.53 38.64 -10.62
C GLU A 91 17.36 39.63 -10.73
N ASP A 92 16.18 39.16 -11.13
CA ASP A 92 14.99 40.00 -11.22
C ASP A 92 14.40 40.31 -9.84
N CYS A 93 14.58 39.44 -8.85
CA CYS A 93 14.12 39.71 -7.49
C CYS A 93 14.85 40.92 -6.92
N GLU A 94 16.17 40.95 -7.01
CA GLU A 94 17.01 42.00 -6.41
C GLU A 94 16.83 43.37 -7.08
N LYS A 95 16.24 43.42 -8.27
CA LYS A 95 15.85 44.67 -8.95
C LYS A 95 14.59 45.31 -8.36
N ILE A 96 13.80 44.58 -7.56
CA ILE A 96 12.57 45.13 -6.95
C ILE A 96 12.93 46.08 -5.81
N VAL A 97 12.52 47.34 -5.95
CA VAL A 97 12.58 48.36 -4.89
C VAL A 97 11.19 48.94 -4.67
N PHE A 98 10.74 48.97 -3.42
CA PHE A 98 9.44 49.52 -3.05
C PHE A 98 9.53 50.27 -1.72
N ALA A 99 9.03 51.50 -1.71
CA ALA A 99 9.08 52.40 -0.55
C ALA A 99 10.49 52.54 0.07
N GLY A 100 11.54 52.55 -0.77
CA GLY A 100 12.94 52.67 -0.33
C GLY A 100 13.61 51.38 0.12
N SER A 101 12.89 50.26 0.18
CA SER A 101 13.41 48.95 0.57
C SER A 101 13.54 48.02 -0.63
N LYS A 102 14.60 47.19 -0.65
CA LYS A 102 14.84 46.17 -1.69
C LYS A 102 14.17 44.85 -1.33
N ALA A 103 13.77 44.08 -2.36
CA ALA A 103 13.39 42.68 -2.16
C ALA A 103 14.61 41.83 -1.81
N GLU A 104 14.35 40.67 -1.21
CA GLU A 104 15.37 39.70 -0.80
C GLU A 104 15.13 38.38 -1.53
N TRP A 105 16.17 37.79 -2.10
CA TRP A 105 16.14 36.40 -2.56
C TRP A 105 16.39 35.49 -1.37
N VAL A 106 15.40 34.67 -1.01
CA VAL A 106 15.39 33.94 0.26
C VAL A 106 15.35 32.44 0.01
N GLU A 107 16.28 31.71 0.65
CA GLU A 107 16.21 30.26 0.77
C GLU A 107 15.17 29.86 1.84
N ALA A 108 14.19 29.07 1.43
CA ALA A 108 13.33 28.30 2.32
C ALA A 108 13.99 26.93 2.55
N PRO A 109 14.34 26.57 3.81
CA PRO A 109 14.96 25.28 4.10
C PRO A 109 14.00 24.13 3.78
N PRO A 110 14.50 22.88 3.61
CA PRO A 110 13.64 21.72 3.45
C PRO A 110 12.67 21.57 4.62
N LEU A 111 11.46 21.09 4.34
CA LEU A 111 10.42 20.91 5.38
C LEU A 111 10.75 19.82 6.42
N GLY A 112 11.74 18.97 6.13
CA GLY A 112 12.12 17.84 6.96
C GLY A 112 11.17 16.65 6.81
N GLY A 113 11.30 15.65 7.69
CA GLY A 113 10.48 14.43 7.65
C GLY A 113 11.00 13.34 6.71
N GLY A 114 12.08 13.60 5.97
CA GLY A 114 12.69 12.64 5.05
C GLY A 114 11.99 12.59 3.69
N ALA A 115 12.63 11.90 2.74
CA ALA A 115 12.09 11.78 1.39
C ALA A 115 10.75 11.00 1.42
N PRO A 116 9.75 11.41 0.62
CA PRO A 116 8.47 10.71 0.57
C PRO A 116 8.62 9.28 0.08
N GLU A 117 7.64 8.42 0.40
CA GLU A 117 7.56 7.11 -0.23
C GLU A 117 7.25 7.31 -1.72
N CYS A 118 7.96 6.60 -2.61
CA CYS A 118 7.61 6.58 -4.03
C CYS A 118 7.34 5.15 -4.45
N LEU A 119 6.13 4.91 -4.96
CA LEU A 119 5.62 3.59 -5.26
C LEU A 119 4.83 3.58 -6.56
N GLU A 120 4.61 2.37 -7.06
CA GLU A 120 3.82 2.14 -8.26
C GLU A 120 2.34 2.39 -8.01
N THR A 121 1.72 3.19 -8.88
CA THR A 121 0.30 3.50 -8.78
C THR A 121 -0.54 2.23 -8.94
N PRO A 122 -1.52 1.97 -8.05
CA PRO A 122 -2.49 0.91 -8.26
C PRO A 122 -3.31 1.16 -9.53
N LYS A 123 -3.66 0.09 -10.26
CA LYS A 123 -4.54 0.19 -11.44
C LYS A 123 -5.91 0.75 -11.01
N SER A 124 -6.49 1.65 -11.79
CA SER A 124 -7.87 2.11 -11.64
C SER A 124 -8.47 2.46 -12.98
N ARG A 125 -9.80 2.52 -13.04
CA ARG A 125 -10.51 3.14 -14.17
C ARG A 125 -10.30 4.66 -14.14
N ASP A 126 -9.91 5.21 -15.28
CA ASP A 126 -9.73 6.67 -15.48
C ASP A 126 -10.99 7.44 -15.08
N ASN A 127 -10.84 8.53 -14.35
CA ASN A 127 -11.94 9.42 -13.92
C ASN A 127 -13.08 8.74 -13.11
N HIS A 128 -12.77 7.74 -12.29
CA HIS A 128 -13.77 7.05 -11.46
C HIS A 128 -13.35 6.84 -10.02
N ASN A 129 -12.83 7.91 -9.39
CA ASN A 129 -12.58 8.00 -7.95
C ASN A 129 -11.78 6.82 -7.38
N GLY A 130 -10.79 6.35 -8.15
CA GLY A 130 -9.91 5.26 -7.75
C GLY A 130 -10.57 3.88 -7.76
N ASN A 131 -11.63 3.65 -8.54
CA ASN A 131 -12.20 2.31 -8.71
C ASN A 131 -11.17 1.35 -9.31
N GLY A 132 -10.59 0.52 -8.45
CA GLY A 132 -9.55 -0.45 -8.76
C GLY A 132 -10.10 -1.84 -9.10
N PRO A 133 -9.22 -2.77 -9.45
CA PRO A 133 -9.59 -4.17 -9.69
C PRO A 133 -10.39 -4.77 -8.53
N GLY A 134 -11.46 -5.49 -8.86
CA GLY A 134 -12.36 -6.11 -7.87
C GLY A 134 -13.46 -5.20 -7.33
N GLY A 135 -13.59 -3.97 -7.84
CA GLY A 135 -14.67 -3.04 -7.46
C GLY A 135 -14.41 -2.29 -6.15
N PHE A 136 -13.17 -2.30 -5.66
CA PHE A 136 -12.76 -1.58 -4.46
C PHE A 136 -12.01 -0.31 -4.82
N PRO A 137 -12.11 0.74 -4.00
CA PRO A 137 -11.28 1.92 -4.16
C PRO A 137 -9.81 1.60 -3.89
N ASN A 138 -8.93 2.22 -4.66
CA ASN A 138 -7.51 2.24 -4.37
C ASN A 138 -7.25 2.97 -3.05
N THR A 139 -6.38 2.39 -2.24
CA THR A 139 -6.05 2.90 -0.91
C THR A 139 -4.55 2.98 -0.72
N PHE A 140 -4.13 3.82 0.22
CA PHE A 140 -2.77 3.93 0.69
C PHE A 140 -2.77 3.86 2.21
N ASN A 141 -1.96 2.96 2.77
CA ASN A 141 -1.81 2.85 4.22
C ASN A 141 -0.76 3.87 4.68
N TRP A 142 -1.25 5.01 5.15
CA TRP A 142 -0.40 6.04 5.73
C TRP A 142 -0.25 5.81 7.24
N THR A 143 0.99 5.72 7.71
CA THR A 143 1.30 5.76 9.15
C THR A 143 1.35 7.22 9.59
N ILE A 144 0.44 7.62 10.48
CA ILE A 144 0.36 8.99 10.98
C ILE A 144 1.67 9.35 11.70
N PRO A 145 2.36 10.44 11.32
CA PRO A 145 3.60 10.85 11.96
C PRO A 145 3.34 11.37 13.38
N ASN A 146 4.37 11.32 14.23
CA ASN A 146 4.34 11.95 15.55
C ASN A 146 4.56 13.48 15.47
N ASP A 147 3.72 14.16 14.68
CA ASP A 147 3.72 15.61 14.45
C ASP A 147 2.38 16.17 14.93
N ILE A 148 2.24 16.25 16.26
CA ILE A 148 0.98 16.56 16.95
C ILE A 148 0.55 17.99 16.62
N ASN A 149 -0.63 18.13 16.04
CA ASN A 149 -1.15 19.41 15.59
C ASN A 149 -2.68 19.34 15.37
N ASP A 150 -3.39 20.34 15.88
CA ASP A 150 -4.85 20.44 15.76
C ASP A 150 -5.32 21.07 14.44
N ASN A 151 -4.39 21.55 13.61
CA ASN A 151 -4.66 22.27 12.37
C ASN A 151 -3.93 21.62 11.18
N CYS A 152 -4.23 20.36 10.91
CA CYS A 152 -3.67 19.66 9.75
C CYS A 152 -4.61 19.74 8.54
N ALA A 153 -4.01 19.85 7.36
CA ALA A 153 -4.70 19.64 6.09
C ALA A 153 -4.01 18.49 5.34
N LEU A 154 -4.79 17.51 4.90
CA LEU A 154 -4.37 16.47 3.97
C LEU A 154 -4.80 16.89 2.58
N ARG A 155 -3.92 16.76 1.59
CA ARG A 155 -4.23 16.96 0.18
C ARG A 155 -3.87 15.72 -0.62
N LEU A 156 -4.83 15.23 -1.39
CA LEU A 156 -4.62 14.23 -2.42
C LEU A 156 -4.69 14.90 -3.78
N ARG A 157 -3.66 14.68 -4.58
CA ARG A 157 -3.57 15.15 -5.96
C ARG A 157 -3.46 13.96 -6.87
N TYR A 158 -4.35 13.87 -7.85
CA TYR A 158 -4.35 12.74 -8.78
C TYR A 158 -4.60 13.19 -10.21
N ASN A 159 -3.93 12.51 -11.14
CA ASN A 159 -4.08 12.72 -12.57
C ASN A 159 -5.35 11.99 -13.04
N ILE A 160 -6.26 12.72 -13.70
CA ILE A 160 -7.51 12.20 -14.27
C ILE A 160 -7.47 12.12 -15.80
N SER A 161 -6.30 12.31 -16.40
CA SER A 161 -6.12 12.20 -17.85
C SER A 161 -6.15 10.76 -18.31
N THR A 162 -6.57 10.56 -19.55
CA THR A 162 -6.41 9.27 -20.22
C THR A 162 -4.93 9.01 -20.53
N GLY A 163 -4.54 7.73 -20.57
CA GLY A 163 -3.20 7.30 -20.97
C GLY A 163 -2.96 7.28 -22.50
N GLU A 164 -3.87 7.87 -23.28
CA GLU A 164 -3.85 7.83 -24.75
C GLU A 164 -2.75 8.71 -25.36
N PHE A 165 -2.27 9.71 -24.62
CA PHE A 165 -1.31 10.70 -25.09
C PHE A 165 -0.14 10.89 -24.11
N PRO A 166 1.03 11.30 -24.59
CA PRO A 166 2.14 11.73 -23.74
C PRO A 166 1.73 12.81 -22.73
N ALA A 167 2.43 12.87 -21.59
CA ALA A 167 2.08 13.78 -20.49
C ALA A 167 2.21 15.27 -20.87
N GLU A 168 3.05 15.56 -21.85
CA GLU A 168 3.36 16.87 -22.41
C GLU A 168 2.35 17.33 -23.47
N THR A 169 1.40 16.48 -23.89
CA THR A 169 0.43 16.83 -24.93
C THR A 169 -0.41 18.05 -24.54
N ASP A 170 -0.54 19.00 -25.48
CA ASP A 170 -1.41 20.16 -25.38
C ASP A 170 -1.83 20.70 -26.75
N SER A 171 -2.59 21.81 -26.72
CA SER A 171 -3.09 22.49 -27.91
C SER A 171 -2.01 23.04 -28.84
N SER A 172 -0.75 23.19 -28.41
CA SER A 172 0.34 23.56 -29.32
C SER A 172 0.73 22.42 -30.26
N MET A 173 0.36 21.19 -29.92
CA MET A 173 0.59 19.99 -30.73
C MET A 173 -0.51 19.77 -31.78
N ASN A 174 -1.54 20.61 -31.82
CA ASN A 174 -2.68 20.48 -32.73
C ASN A 174 -2.27 20.53 -34.19
N ALA A 175 -3.00 19.78 -35.03
CA ALA A 175 -3.01 20.08 -36.45
C ALA A 175 -3.64 21.46 -36.66
N ASN A 176 -2.97 22.34 -37.40
CA ASN A 176 -3.57 23.59 -37.87
C ASN A 176 -4.16 23.33 -39.26
N ASN A 177 -5.38 23.82 -39.53
CA ASN A 177 -6.13 23.71 -40.79
C ASN A 177 -5.26 23.31 -42.00
N ASN A 178 -5.43 22.07 -42.48
CA ASN A 178 -4.94 21.44 -43.72
C ASN A 178 -3.47 21.64 -44.18
N ASN A 179 -2.68 22.52 -43.57
CA ASN A 179 -1.34 22.89 -44.04
C ASN A 179 -0.24 22.57 -43.05
N ASN A 180 -0.54 22.28 -41.78
CA ASN A 180 0.48 21.81 -40.83
C ASN A 180 -0.01 20.54 -40.11
N PRO A 181 0.76 19.44 -40.15
CA PRO A 181 0.42 18.23 -39.42
C PRO A 181 0.44 18.48 -37.91
N THR A 182 -0.38 17.73 -37.17
CA THR A 182 -0.21 17.57 -35.72
C THR A 182 1.23 17.16 -35.42
N GLN A 183 1.81 17.71 -34.34
CA GLN A 183 3.12 17.28 -33.83
C GLN A 183 3.02 15.97 -33.04
N LEU A 184 1.81 15.60 -32.65
CA LEU A 184 1.52 14.33 -32.00
C LEU A 184 1.36 13.22 -33.05
N ASP A 185 2.14 12.14 -32.90
CA ASP A 185 2.11 10.97 -33.78
C ASP A 185 0.89 10.08 -33.52
N ILE A 186 -0.27 10.53 -33.99
CA ILE A 186 -1.51 9.76 -33.95
C ILE A 186 -1.42 8.51 -34.85
N ALA A 187 -0.69 8.60 -35.97
CA ALA A 187 -0.65 7.55 -36.97
C ALA A 187 -0.08 6.24 -36.41
N SER A 188 1.07 6.31 -35.73
CA SER A 188 1.68 5.14 -35.08
C SER A 188 0.81 4.57 -33.96
N LEU A 189 0.11 5.43 -33.19
CA LEU A 189 -0.78 5.00 -32.10
C LEU A 189 -1.91 4.10 -32.59
N VAL A 190 -2.40 4.32 -33.81
CA VAL A 190 -3.47 3.52 -34.42
C VAL A 190 -2.97 2.53 -35.48
N GLY A 191 -1.66 2.35 -35.60
CA GLY A 191 -1.05 1.40 -36.54
C GLY A 191 -1.24 1.77 -38.02
N LEU A 192 -1.29 3.06 -38.35
CA LEU A 192 -1.43 3.59 -39.71
C LEU A 192 -0.16 4.31 -40.16
N SER A 193 0.05 4.41 -41.47
CA SER A 193 1.03 5.36 -42.02
C SER A 193 0.53 6.79 -41.85
N GLU A 194 1.43 7.78 -41.74
CA GLU A 194 1.01 9.19 -41.63
C GLU A 194 0.06 9.63 -42.76
N ALA A 195 0.34 9.20 -43.98
CA ALA A 195 -0.48 9.54 -45.15
C ALA A 195 -1.89 8.94 -45.02
N GLU A 196 -1.98 7.68 -44.58
CA GLU A 196 -3.25 7.01 -44.37
C GLU A 196 -4.02 7.62 -43.18
N ALA A 197 -3.34 7.94 -42.08
CA ALA A 197 -3.93 8.57 -40.92
C ALA A 197 -4.55 9.94 -41.26
N LYS A 198 -3.80 10.80 -41.97
CA LYS A 198 -4.29 12.11 -42.45
C LYS A 198 -5.50 11.95 -43.39
N GLN A 199 -5.41 11.04 -44.35
CA GLN A 199 -6.52 10.78 -45.29
C GLN A 199 -7.80 10.32 -44.57
N ARG A 200 -7.64 9.54 -43.50
CA ARG A 200 -8.73 8.96 -42.72
C ARG A 200 -9.10 9.79 -41.49
N GLY A 201 -8.57 11.01 -41.37
CA GLY A 201 -8.89 11.95 -40.28
C GLY A 201 -8.39 11.56 -38.89
N TYR A 202 -7.45 10.62 -38.79
CA TYR A 202 -6.74 10.30 -37.55
C TYR A 202 -5.67 11.37 -37.26
N VAL A 203 -6.15 12.57 -36.93
CA VAL A 203 -5.35 13.75 -36.60
C VAL A 203 -5.78 14.33 -35.26
N PHE A 204 -4.85 14.96 -34.56
CA PHE A 204 -5.15 15.61 -33.28
C PHE A 204 -5.60 17.06 -33.53
N GLU A 205 -6.90 17.25 -33.70
CA GLU A 205 -7.52 18.57 -33.86
C GLU A 205 -8.90 18.63 -33.18
N GLY A 206 -9.54 19.79 -33.21
CA GLY A 206 -10.88 19.95 -32.67
C GLY A 206 -11.91 19.23 -33.54
N ASN A 207 -12.63 18.27 -32.95
CA ASN A 207 -13.70 17.49 -33.57
C ASN A 207 -13.37 16.88 -34.96
N PRO A 208 -12.31 16.07 -35.08
CA PRO A 208 -11.91 15.49 -36.36
C PRO A 208 -12.96 14.50 -36.87
N THR A 209 -13.09 14.42 -38.20
CA THR A 209 -13.91 13.41 -38.87
C THR A 209 -13.04 12.20 -39.20
N VAL A 210 -13.22 11.10 -38.48
CA VAL A 210 -12.46 9.86 -38.66
C VAL A 210 -13.17 8.87 -39.58
N GLN A 211 -12.38 8.15 -40.38
CA GLN A 211 -12.81 7.04 -41.22
C GLN A 211 -12.29 5.71 -40.63
N PRO A 212 -13.05 5.04 -39.75
CA PRO A 212 -12.59 3.86 -39.03
C PRO A 212 -12.43 2.61 -39.89
N LEU A 213 -13.15 2.54 -41.02
CA LEU A 213 -13.10 1.39 -41.92
C LEU A 213 -12.50 1.75 -43.27
N LYS A 214 -11.62 0.88 -43.75
CA LYS A 214 -11.14 0.85 -45.13
C LYS A 214 -11.75 -0.36 -45.83
N ALA A 215 -13.08 -0.36 -45.93
CA ALA A 215 -13.84 -1.48 -46.47
C ALA A 215 -14.51 -1.11 -47.79
N THR A 216 -14.23 -1.90 -48.82
CA THR A 216 -14.94 -1.89 -50.09
C THR A 216 -15.65 -3.23 -50.25
N VAL A 217 -16.97 -3.22 -50.44
CA VAL A 217 -17.75 -4.43 -50.74
C VAL A 217 -18.34 -4.25 -52.13
N GLY A 218 -17.89 -5.05 -53.09
CA GLY A 218 -18.18 -4.84 -54.51
C GLY A 218 -17.65 -3.49 -55.00
N ASN A 219 -18.52 -2.65 -55.57
CA ASN A 219 -18.18 -1.29 -56.03
C ASN A 219 -18.49 -0.20 -54.99
N VAL A 220 -18.90 -0.56 -53.77
CA VAL A 220 -19.27 0.41 -52.73
C VAL A 220 -18.12 0.54 -51.74
N ASN A 221 -17.49 1.71 -51.70
CA ASN A 221 -16.57 2.08 -50.64
C ASN A 221 -17.37 2.42 -49.37
N ILE A 222 -17.70 1.37 -48.60
CA ILE A 222 -18.40 1.49 -47.31
C ILE A 222 -17.58 2.34 -46.35
N GLY A 223 -16.25 2.22 -46.41
CA GLY A 223 -15.33 3.05 -45.64
C GLY A 223 -15.57 4.54 -45.83
N ALA A 224 -15.62 5.01 -47.08
CA ALA A 224 -15.85 6.43 -47.40
C ALA A 224 -17.24 6.93 -46.96
N LYS A 225 -18.21 6.02 -46.82
CA LYS A 225 -19.57 6.34 -46.34
C LYS A 225 -19.69 6.31 -44.80
N LEU A 226 -18.79 5.63 -44.10
CA LEU A 226 -18.76 5.58 -42.64
C LEU A 226 -17.72 6.57 -42.11
N GLN A 227 -18.13 7.82 -42.01
CA GLN A 227 -17.37 8.89 -41.37
C GLN A 227 -17.98 9.19 -40.00
N LEU A 228 -17.16 9.17 -38.95
CA LEU A 228 -17.58 9.49 -37.59
C LEU A 228 -16.89 10.78 -37.15
N GLN A 229 -17.64 11.75 -36.65
CA GLN A 229 -17.05 12.92 -36.02
C GLN A 229 -16.76 12.62 -34.55
N LEU A 230 -15.51 12.80 -34.13
CA LEU A 230 -15.16 12.72 -32.72
C LEU A 230 -15.54 14.03 -32.02
N ALA A 231 -15.97 13.96 -30.75
CA ALA A 231 -16.24 15.13 -29.93
C ALA A 231 -15.00 15.46 -29.08
N ILE A 232 -14.03 16.12 -29.68
CA ILE A 232 -12.70 16.39 -29.10
C ILE A 232 -12.49 17.90 -29.06
N ASN A 233 -12.22 18.45 -27.87
CA ASN A 233 -11.79 19.83 -27.71
C ASN A 233 -10.31 19.90 -27.34
N THR A 234 -9.43 19.95 -28.33
CA THR A 234 -7.97 19.97 -28.11
C THR A 234 -7.45 21.15 -27.30
N ALA A 235 -8.23 22.23 -27.12
CA ALA A 235 -7.90 23.28 -26.16
C ALA A 235 -7.97 22.81 -24.68
N GLN A 236 -8.66 21.69 -24.43
CA GLN A 236 -8.80 21.06 -23.12
C GLN A 236 -8.00 19.75 -22.99
N TYR A 237 -7.27 19.34 -24.03
CA TYR A 237 -6.43 18.15 -23.96
C TYR A 237 -5.09 18.45 -23.28
N GLY A 238 -4.68 17.49 -22.45
CA GLY A 238 -3.43 17.49 -21.72
C GLY A 238 -3.60 16.94 -20.31
N ARG A 239 -2.48 16.83 -19.59
CA ARG A 239 -2.45 16.27 -18.24
C ARG A 239 -3.30 17.05 -17.22
N THR A 240 -4.50 16.55 -16.92
CA THR A 240 -5.49 17.07 -15.96
C THR A 240 -5.36 16.47 -14.59
N PHE A 241 -5.37 17.34 -13.58
CA PHE A 241 -5.32 16.95 -12.18
C PHE A 241 -6.53 17.45 -11.41
N GLU A 242 -6.87 16.68 -10.38
CA GLU A 242 -7.80 17.11 -9.35
C GLU A 242 -7.12 17.07 -7.98
N ASP A 243 -7.37 18.10 -7.19
CA ASP A 243 -7.03 18.14 -5.78
C ASP A 243 -8.29 17.84 -4.95
N ARG A 244 -8.09 17.09 -3.87
CA ARG A 244 -9.06 16.91 -2.78
C ARG A 244 -8.35 17.21 -1.48
N SER A 245 -9.01 17.95 -0.59
CA SER A 245 -8.43 18.31 0.71
C SER A 245 -9.35 17.96 1.85
N HIS A 246 -8.76 17.57 2.98
CA HIS A 246 -9.48 17.26 4.22
C HIS A 246 -8.75 17.87 5.40
N SER A 247 -9.48 18.47 6.33
CA SER A 247 -8.90 18.94 7.58
C SER A 247 -9.03 17.86 8.64
N PHE A 248 -7.99 17.68 9.44
CA PHE A 248 -7.94 16.68 10.49
C PHE A 248 -7.00 17.15 11.60
N GLN A 249 -6.97 16.39 12.70
CA GLN A 249 -6.13 16.66 13.86
C GLN A 249 -5.25 15.44 14.12
N ILE A 250 -3.96 15.67 14.34
CA ILE A 250 -3.04 14.65 14.88
C ILE A 250 -2.95 14.89 16.37
N ARG A 251 -3.52 13.97 17.15
CA ARG A 251 -3.53 14.06 18.62
C ARG A 251 -2.51 13.11 19.24
N GLN A 252 -2.07 13.46 20.45
CA GLN A 252 -1.19 12.62 21.26
C GLN A 252 -1.81 11.23 21.46
N LYS A 253 -1.01 10.18 21.24
CA LYS A 253 -1.40 8.81 21.56
C LYS A 253 -1.60 8.69 23.08
N PRO A 254 -2.71 8.09 23.56
CA PRO A 254 -2.92 7.86 25.00
C PRO A 254 -1.75 7.11 25.64
N GLU A 255 -1.33 7.54 26.84
CA GLU A 255 -0.15 7.01 27.55
C GLU A 255 -0.22 5.51 27.86
N ASN A 256 -1.44 4.97 27.99
CA ASN A 256 -1.68 3.56 28.26
C ASN A 256 -1.52 2.66 27.03
N ILE A 257 -1.24 3.22 25.85
CA ILE A 257 -1.03 2.47 24.62
C ILE A 257 0.46 2.43 24.31
N PRO A 258 1.06 1.24 24.08
CA PRO A 258 2.47 1.12 23.75
C PRO A 258 2.88 1.99 22.55
N ALA A 259 4.09 2.55 22.60
CA ALA A 259 4.60 3.43 21.55
C ALA A 259 4.61 2.74 20.17
N ASN A 260 4.97 1.46 20.13
CA ASN A 260 5.00 0.63 18.92
C ASN A 260 3.67 -0.10 18.62
N ALA A 261 2.59 0.16 19.37
CA ALA A 261 1.30 -0.47 19.10
C ALA A 261 0.76 -0.08 17.72
N LYS A 262 0.32 -1.08 16.96
CA LYS A 262 -0.36 -0.90 15.69
C LYS A 262 -1.83 -0.55 15.95
N ILE A 263 -2.23 0.65 15.53
CA ILE A 263 -3.60 1.14 15.67
C ILE A 263 -4.21 1.25 14.27
N HIS A 264 -5.25 0.48 14.01
CA HIS A 264 -6.02 0.53 12.77
C HIS A 264 -7.16 1.55 12.92
N ASN A 265 -7.17 2.56 12.07
CA ASN A 265 -8.23 3.55 12.04
C ASN A 265 -9.41 3.04 11.20
N LEU A 266 -10.59 2.94 11.81
CA LEU A 266 -11.84 2.68 11.11
C LEU A 266 -12.67 3.96 11.08
N ASN A 267 -12.84 4.50 9.86
CA ASN A 267 -13.53 5.76 9.59
C ASN A 267 -14.73 5.57 8.66
N VAL A 268 -15.32 6.69 8.26
CA VAL A 268 -16.33 6.80 7.21
C VAL A 268 -15.82 7.74 6.13
N ARG A 269 -16.18 7.46 4.87
CA ARG A 269 -16.04 8.39 3.74
C ARG A 269 -17.38 8.64 3.09
N GLY A 270 -17.42 9.61 2.19
CA GLY A 270 -18.58 9.87 1.33
C GLY A 270 -19.47 10.99 1.86
N LYS A 271 -20.62 11.17 1.21
CA LYS A 271 -21.61 12.20 1.54
C LYS A 271 -23.04 11.65 1.44
N ARG A 272 -23.98 12.38 2.04
CA ARG A 272 -25.41 12.08 1.98
C ARG A 272 -25.89 12.34 0.58
N GLY A 273 -26.62 11.40 0.00
CA GLY A 273 -27.23 11.51 -1.31
C GLY A 273 -27.04 10.24 -2.13
N ASN A 274 -27.74 10.17 -3.25
CA ASN A 274 -27.48 9.18 -4.27
C ASN A 274 -26.21 9.49 -5.07
N ILE A 275 -25.70 8.51 -5.82
CA ILE A 275 -24.50 8.65 -6.66
C ILE A 275 -24.51 9.89 -7.59
N VAL A 276 -25.68 10.31 -8.09
CA VAL A 276 -25.80 11.49 -8.96
C VAL A 276 -25.72 12.79 -8.14
N GLN A 277 -26.34 12.83 -6.96
CA GLN A 277 -26.36 13.99 -6.06
C GLN A 277 -25.00 14.26 -5.42
N VAL A 278 -24.21 13.21 -5.15
CA VAL A 278 -22.93 13.36 -4.45
C VAL A 278 -21.73 13.46 -5.39
N TYR A 279 -21.89 13.17 -6.69
CA TYR A 279 -20.82 13.28 -7.67
C TYR A 279 -20.22 14.70 -7.67
N PRO A 280 -18.87 14.85 -7.70
CA PRO A 280 -17.84 13.84 -7.93
C PRO A 280 -17.32 13.12 -6.68
N ALA A 281 -18.02 13.19 -5.54
CA ALA A 281 -17.73 12.34 -4.38
C ALA A 281 -18.36 10.94 -4.53
N VAL A 282 -18.47 10.21 -3.42
CA VAL A 282 -19.12 8.88 -3.34
C VAL A 282 -20.14 8.86 -2.22
N GLU A 283 -21.05 7.89 -2.28
CA GLU A 283 -22.00 7.59 -1.20
C GLU A 283 -21.26 7.12 0.07
N TYR A 284 -21.94 7.13 1.21
CA TYR A 284 -21.32 6.75 2.48
C TYR A 284 -20.85 5.31 2.52
N ASP A 285 -19.64 5.12 3.06
CA ASP A 285 -19.02 3.81 3.20
C ASP A 285 -18.06 3.80 4.39
N PHE A 286 -17.88 2.64 5.02
CA PHE A 286 -16.82 2.46 6.01
C PHE A 286 -15.46 2.41 5.31
N VAL A 287 -14.43 2.95 5.96
CA VAL A 287 -13.06 2.92 5.42
C VAL A 287 -12.08 2.50 6.50
N PRO A 288 -11.37 1.38 6.30
CA PRO A 288 -11.57 0.42 5.22
C PRO A 288 -12.89 -0.35 5.37
N ASN A 289 -13.57 -0.65 4.26
CA ASN A 289 -14.77 -1.50 4.27
C ASN A 289 -14.44 -2.98 4.51
N ARG A 290 -13.17 -3.36 4.33
CA ARG A 290 -12.59 -4.66 4.67
C ARG A 290 -11.31 -4.42 5.44
N LEU A 291 -11.38 -4.60 6.75
CA LEU A 291 -10.24 -4.50 7.64
C LEU A 291 -9.76 -5.92 8.00
N GLU A 292 -8.47 -6.16 7.88
CA GLU A 292 -7.83 -7.36 8.41
C GLU A 292 -6.82 -6.94 9.48
N MET A 293 -6.88 -7.60 10.63
CA MET A 293 -6.05 -7.27 11.79
C MET A 293 -5.74 -8.51 12.61
N ASN A 294 -4.82 -8.39 13.56
CA ASN A 294 -4.40 -9.49 14.41
C ASN A 294 -4.86 -9.28 15.86
N VAL A 295 -4.88 -10.36 16.65
CA VAL A 295 -4.89 -10.24 18.11
C VAL A 295 -3.71 -9.37 18.56
N ASP A 296 -3.91 -8.60 19.64
CA ASP A 296 -3.00 -7.59 20.19
C ASP A 296 -2.85 -6.28 19.41
N ASP A 297 -3.35 -6.19 18.18
CA ASP A 297 -3.54 -4.91 17.50
C ASP A 297 -4.60 -4.06 18.22
N TYR A 298 -4.63 -2.76 17.93
CA TYR A 298 -5.68 -1.84 18.38
C TYR A 298 -6.55 -1.41 17.22
N ILE A 299 -7.85 -1.20 17.48
CA ILE A 299 -8.75 -0.52 16.57
C ILE A 299 -9.14 0.84 17.16
N HIS A 300 -9.10 1.89 16.35
CA HIS A 300 -9.65 3.20 16.71
C HIS A 300 -10.84 3.47 15.79
N ILE A 301 -12.03 3.34 16.36
CA ILE A 301 -13.29 3.56 15.66
C ILE A 301 -13.72 5.00 15.91
N GLN A 302 -13.68 5.82 14.87
CA GLN A 302 -14.09 7.23 14.93
C GLN A 302 -14.55 7.71 13.56
N TRP A 303 -15.38 8.73 13.51
CA TRP A 303 -15.77 9.38 12.26
C TRP A 303 -16.38 10.75 12.51
N THR A 304 -16.48 11.53 11.45
CA THR A 304 -17.26 12.77 11.44
C THR A 304 -18.36 12.65 10.38
N GLY A 305 -19.62 12.78 10.80
CA GLY A 305 -20.77 13.04 9.96
C GLY A 305 -20.88 14.52 9.59
N SER A 306 -22.06 14.97 9.18
CA SER A 306 -22.27 16.35 8.71
C SER A 306 -23.66 16.89 9.02
N ASN A 307 -23.78 18.21 9.17
CA ASN A 307 -25.05 18.96 9.24
C ASN A 307 -25.22 19.94 8.07
N THR A 308 -24.35 19.86 7.06
CA THR A 308 -24.28 20.82 5.96
C THR A 308 -24.45 20.16 4.60
N ASN A 309 -25.10 18.99 4.55
CA ASN A 309 -25.48 18.40 3.28
C ASN A 309 -26.67 19.19 2.68
N PRO A 310 -26.79 19.27 1.34
CA PRO A 310 -27.99 19.81 0.71
C PRO A 310 -29.27 19.12 1.21
N GLU A 311 -30.31 19.89 1.53
CA GLU A 311 -31.55 19.36 2.10
C GLU A 311 -32.34 18.44 1.15
N ASN A 312 -32.08 18.55 -0.15
CA ASN A 312 -32.68 17.74 -1.20
C ASN A 312 -31.90 16.45 -1.51
N ASN A 313 -30.82 16.16 -0.76
CA ASN A 313 -30.09 14.91 -0.93
C ASN A 313 -30.81 13.74 -0.26
N ASP A 314 -30.88 12.63 -0.99
CA ASP A 314 -31.49 11.38 -0.55
C ASP A 314 -30.77 10.82 0.70
N GLY A 315 -31.52 10.30 1.67
CA GLY A 315 -30.98 9.66 2.87
C GLY A 315 -32.05 9.53 3.95
N GLN A 316 -31.69 9.00 5.13
CA GLN A 316 -32.59 8.86 6.29
C GLN A 316 -32.22 9.77 7.45
N GLY A 317 -33.17 9.97 8.36
CA GLY A 317 -33.09 11.00 9.38
C GLY A 317 -33.27 12.41 8.84
N LEU A 318 -33.10 13.37 9.74
CA LEU A 318 -33.23 14.80 9.54
C LEU A 318 -32.49 15.28 8.28
N ARG A 319 -33.20 16.04 7.44
CA ARG A 319 -32.67 16.60 6.19
C ARG A 319 -31.40 17.41 6.42
N GLY A 320 -30.46 17.32 5.48
CA GLY A 320 -29.16 17.98 5.57
C GLY A 320 -28.18 17.37 6.59
N THR A 321 -28.63 16.44 7.43
CA THR A 321 -27.78 15.76 8.41
C THR A 321 -27.38 14.36 7.97
N ASP A 322 -26.22 13.93 8.45
CA ASP A 322 -25.70 12.57 8.30
C ASP A 322 -25.03 12.09 9.58
N ARG A 323 -25.31 10.84 9.94
CA ARG A 323 -24.73 10.13 11.08
C ARG A 323 -24.43 8.70 10.69
N SER A 324 -23.37 8.15 11.26
CA SER A 324 -23.03 6.73 11.14
C SER A 324 -23.03 6.07 12.52
N ASN A 325 -23.42 4.80 12.55
CA ASN A 325 -23.34 3.92 13.71
C ASN A 325 -22.85 2.53 13.27
N ILE A 326 -22.58 1.65 14.23
CA ILE A 326 -22.20 0.27 13.94
C ILE A 326 -23.15 -0.69 14.67
N ALA A 327 -23.78 -1.56 13.89
CA ALA A 327 -24.51 -2.73 14.39
C ALA A 327 -24.06 -3.98 13.63
N VAL A 328 -23.80 -5.06 14.36
CA VAL A 328 -23.48 -6.38 13.76
C VAL A 328 -24.71 -6.85 12.99
N THR A 329 -24.52 -7.33 11.76
CA THR A 329 -25.64 -7.87 10.98
C THR A 329 -26.04 -9.25 11.50
N ARG A 330 -27.30 -9.64 11.29
CA ARG A 330 -27.75 -11.00 11.59
C ARG A 330 -26.98 -12.02 10.77
N GLU A 331 -26.92 -13.24 11.31
CA GLU A 331 -26.34 -14.39 10.64
C GLU A 331 -27.02 -14.72 9.31
N GLN A 332 -26.41 -15.66 8.59
CA GLN A 332 -26.82 -16.11 7.28
C GLN A 332 -28.16 -16.86 7.38
N ASN A 333 -29.19 -16.39 6.65
CA ASN A 333 -30.52 -17.01 6.68
C ASN A 333 -30.58 -18.34 5.91
N TYR A 334 -29.80 -18.46 4.82
CA TYR A 334 -29.78 -19.63 3.95
C TYR A 334 -28.33 -19.98 3.57
N PRO A 335 -27.98 -21.28 3.50
CA PRO A 335 -26.68 -21.69 2.98
C PRO A 335 -26.45 -21.11 1.57
N GLU A 336 -25.31 -20.44 1.37
CA GLU A 336 -24.88 -20.05 0.02
C GLU A 336 -24.46 -21.30 -0.73
N GLY A 337 -24.90 -21.46 -1.99
CA GLY A 337 -24.47 -22.57 -2.83
C GLY A 337 -22.97 -22.48 -3.03
N THR A 338 -22.21 -23.50 -2.60
CA THR A 338 -20.75 -23.47 -2.52
C THR A 338 -20.11 -23.46 -3.92
N PRO A 339 -19.46 -22.38 -4.38
CA PRO A 339 -18.42 -22.51 -5.39
C PRO A 339 -17.16 -22.95 -4.64
N GLY A 340 -16.57 -24.07 -5.04
CA GLY A 340 -15.55 -24.81 -4.31
C GLY A 340 -14.47 -23.97 -3.61
N MET A 341 -14.04 -24.48 -2.46
CA MET A 341 -12.89 -24.06 -1.65
C MET A 341 -13.06 -22.74 -0.87
N ALA A 342 -14.05 -22.69 0.03
CA ALA A 342 -13.99 -21.74 1.13
C ALA A 342 -13.06 -22.30 2.22
N VAL A 343 -11.94 -21.61 2.46
CA VAL A 343 -11.09 -21.78 3.66
C VAL A 343 -12.01 -21.82 4.88
N PRO A 344 -11.79 -22.70 5.87
CA PRO A 344 -12.54 -22.66 7.12
C PRO A 344 -12.39 -21.26 7.73
N ILE A 345 -13.43 -20.44 7.60
CA ILE A 345 -13.49 -19.16 8.28
C ILE A 345 -13.60 -19.54 9.75
N GLY A 346 -12.86 -18.88 10.64
CA GLY A 346 -13.10 -18.99 12.08
C GLY A 346 -14.54 -18.58 12.44
N GLU A 347 -14.80 -18.26 13.70
CA GLU A 347 -16.12 -17.78 14.11
C GLU A 347 -16.60 -16.62 13.21
N LYS A 348 -17.79 -16.77 12.62
CA LYS A 348 -18.39 -15.80 11.69
C LYS A 348 -19.57 -15.14 12.40
N PHE A 349 -19.52 -13.82 12.53
CA PHE A 349 -20.56 -13.00 13.11
C PHE A 349 -21.20 -12.15 12.01
N GLY A 350 -22.48 -12.39 11.76
CA GLY A 350 -23.24 -11.69 10.72
C GLY A 350 -22.93 -12.09 9.28
N HIS A 351 -23.63 -11.45 8.35
CA HIS A 351 -23.58 -11.74 6.92
C HIS A 351 -23.72 -10.50 6.03
N TRP A 352 -23.00 -10.44 4.89
CA TRP A 352 -23.14 -9.37 3.89
C TRP A 352 -24.54 -9.31 3.27
N GLY A 353 -25.13 -10.48 3.03
CA GLY A 353 -26.47 -10.62 2.46
C GLY A 353 -27.63 -10.27 3.41
N ASN A 354 -27.35 -9.88 4.66
CA ASN A 354 -28.38 -9.50 5.64
C ASN A 354 -28.42 -7.98 5.84
N ASN A 355 -29.62 -7.44 6.09
CA ASN A 355 -29.90 -6.02 6.32
C ASN A 355 -30.56 -5.76 7.68
N TYR A 356 -30.67 -6.78 8.52
CA TYR A 356 -31.17 -6.64 9.88
C TYR A 356 -30.00 -6.72 10.87
N PRO A 357 -30.00 -5.89 11.92
CA PRO A 357 -29.02 -5.99 12.98
C PRO A 357 -29.30 -7.23 13.84
N GLU A 358 -28.24 -7.85 14.36
CA GLU A 358 -28.34 -8.90 15.37
C GLU A 358 -28.79 -8.30 16.71
N HIS A 359 -29.52 -9.09 17.50
CA HIS A 359 -29.97 -8.64 18.81
C HIS A 359 -28.76 -8.36 19.71
N LEU A 360 -28.71 -7.20 20.38
CA LEU A 360 -27.52 -6.77 21.12
C LEU A 360 -27.09 -7.72 22.26
N ASN A 361 -28.03 -8.50 22.81
CA ASN A 361 -27.70 -9.54 23.80
C ASN A 361 -26.91 -10.71 23.19
N ALA A 362 -27.09 -11.00 21.89
CA ALA A 362 -26.41 -12.07 21.17
C ALA A 362 -25.22 -11.56 20.34
N ALA A 363 -25.29 -10.33 19.85
CA ALA A 363 -24.28 -9.74 18.96
C ALA A 363 -22.91 -9.64 19.62
N ASN A 364 -21.93 -10.44 19.20
CA ASN A 364 -20.53 -10.21 19.52
C ASN A 364 -19.88 -9.32 18.44
N PHE A 365 -19.14 -8.30 18.86
CA PHE A 365 -18.38 -7.45 17.95
C PHE A 365 -16.98 -7.24 18.51
N LEU A 366 -15.98 -7.87 17.88
CA LEU A 366 -14.56 -7.76 18.23
C LEU A 366 -14.24 -8.11 19.70
N GLY A 367 -15.12 -8.86 20.38
CA GLY A 367 -14.99 -9.13 21.82
C GLY A 367 -15.15 -7.89 22.71
N LEU A 368 -15.69 -6.79 22.18
CA LEU A 368 -15.83 -5.54 22.91
C LEU A 368 -16.86 -5.66 24.06
N PRO A 369 -16.63 -4.95 25.18
CA PRO A 369 -17.59 -4.85 26.27
C PRO A 369 -18.97 -4.40 25.76
N ARG A 370 -20.03 -4.85 26.44
CA ARG A 370 -21.41 -4.47 26.09
C ARG A 370 -21.60 -2.95 25.98
N GLN A 371 -20.94 -2.18 26.84
CA GLN A 371 -21.03 -0.72 26.82
C GLN A 371 -20.44 -0.11 25.55
N ASP A 372 -19.31 -0.61 25.05
CA ASP A 372 -18.73 -0.12 23.79
C ASP A 372 -19.64 -0.46 22.61
N ARG A 373 -20.24 -1.66 22.60
CA ARG A 373 -21.24 -2.04 21.58
C ARG A 373 -22.49 -1.16 21.63
N LEU A 374 -22.96 -0.79 22.83
CA LEU A 374 -24.03 0.20 23.00
C LEU A 374 -23.62 1.58 22.46
N ASN A 375 -22.42 2.03 22.80
CA ASN A 375 -21.90 3.32 22.34
C ASN A 375 -21.81 3.39 20.81
N LEU A 376 -21.35 2.31 20.17
CA LEU A 376 -21.28 2.18 18.71
C LEU A 376 -22.66 2.15 18.05
N ALA A 377 -23.63 1.45 18.64
CA ALA A 377 -24.98 1.35 18.08
C ALA A 377 -25.79 2.65 18.23
N LEU A 378 -25.59 3.36 19.34
CA LEU A 378 -26.37 4.55 19.73
C LEU A 378 -25.64 5.88 19.51
N VAL A 379 -24.38 5.83 19.06
CA VAL A 379 -23.50 7.01 18.89
C VAL A 379 -23.32 7.79 20.21
N SER A 380 -23.08 7.06 21.31
CA SER A 380 -22.92 7.62 22.67
C SER A 380 -21.44 7.83 23.04
N PRO A 381 -21.03 8.89 23.77
CA PRO A 381 -21.85 9.91 24.45
C PRO A 381 -22.36 11.03 23.53
N GLY A 382 -22.09 10.97 22.23
CA GLY A 382 -22.53 11.95 21.24
C GLY A 382 -24.03 11.96 20.97
N GLN A 383 -24.88 11.53 21.90
CA GLN A 383 -26.34 11.48 21.74
C GLN A 383 -27.02 12.44 22.73
N PHE A 384 -27.75 13.43 22.22
CA PHE A 384 -28.24 14.58 23.02
C PHE A 384 -29.73 14.52 23.38
N LYS A 385 -30.17 13.38 23.93
CA LYS A 385 -31.50 13.15 24.56
C LYS A 385 -32.74 13.32 23.66
N GLY A 386 -32.63 13.14 22.35
CA GLY A 386 -33.79 13.20 21.46
C GLY A 386 -34.11 11.90 20.71
N GLU A 387 -34.68 12.03 19.52
CA GLU A 387 -35.19 10.97 18.66
C GLU A 387 -34.07 9.98 18.27
N LEU A 388 -34.28 8.71 18.60
CA LEU A 388 -33.27 7.65 18.46
C LEU A 388 -33.48 6.75 17.24
N SER A 389 -34.66 6.74 16.63
CA SER A 389 -34.93 5.81 15.52
C SER A 389 -34.06 6.12 14.30
N GLU A 390 -33.70 7.39 14.09
CA GLU A 390 -32.83 7.82 12.98
C GLU A 390 -31.52 8.49 13.44
N LEU A 391 -31.25 8.51 14.75
CA LEU A 391 -30.06 9.14 15.36
C LEU A 391 -29.96 10.65 15.06
N ASP A 392 -31.09 11.34 14.94
CA ASP A 392 -31.13 12.73 14.49
C ASP A 392 -30.49 13.70 15.49
N ASP A 393 -30.61 13.40 16.76
CA ASP A 393 -30.04 14.20 17.84
C ASP A 393 -28.60 13.81 18.22
N ALA A 394 -27.99 12.91 17.45
CA ALA A 394 -26.57 12.62 17.62
C ALA A 394 -25.71 13.82 17.14
N GLY A 395 -24.54 14.01 17.74
CA GLY A 395 -23.49 14.90 17.26
C GLY A 395 -22.84 14.38 15.98
N THR A 396 -22.15 15.26 15.26
CA THR A 396 -21.46 14.87 14.02
C THR A 396 -20.21 14.04 14.28
N TYR A 397 -19.50 14.27 15.38
CA TYR A 397 -18.26 13.54 15.70
C TYR A 397 -18.53 12.41 16.69
N PHE A 398 -17.99 11.22 16.37
CA PHE A 398 -17.97 10.07 17.25
C PHE A 398 -16.53 9.56 17.41
N ASP A 399 -16.16 9.25 18.64
CA ASP A 399 -14.86 8.69 18.99
C ASP A 399 -15.02 7.67 20.13
N LEU A 400 -14.75 6.40 19.84
CA LEU A 400 -14.74 5.34 20.87
C LEU A 400 -13.44 5.35 21.70
N GLY A 401 -12.40 6.00 21.19
CA GLY A 401 -11.01 5.81 21.56
C GLY A 401 -10.45 4.46 21.07
N PRO A 402 -9.12 4.26 21.12
CA PRO A 402 -8.54 2.99 20.74
C PRO A 402 -8.95 1.85 21.69
N ARG A 403 -9.17 0.66 21.13
CA ARG A 403 -9.47 -0.58 21.86
C ARG A 403 -8.53 -1.69 21.41
N LYS A 404 -7.91 -2.37 22.38
CA LYS A 404 -7.05 -3.53 22.11
C LYS A 404 -7.91 -4.74 21.72
N ILE A 405 -7.53 -5.42 20.65
CA ILE A 405 -8.17 -6.65 20.23
C ILE A 405 -7.58 -7.82 21.02
N THR A 406 -8.45 -8.61 21.64
CA THR A 406 -8.08 -9.79 22.42
C THR A 406 -8.45 -11.07 21.68
N SER A 407 -8.05 -12.22 22.21
CA SER A 407 -8.44 -13.53 21.66
C SER A 407 -9.97 -13.71 21.57
N ASN A 408 -10.76 -13.08 22.44
CA ASN A 408 -12.22 -13.13 22.38
C ASN A 408 -12.82 -12.33 21.21
N GLY A 409 -11.97 -11.55 20.53
CA GLY A 409 -12.32 -10.79 19.33
C GLY A 409 -11.89 -11.44 18.03
N THR A 410 -11.39 -12.68 18.03
CA THR A 410 -11.05 -13.40 16.80
C THR A 410 -12.31 -13.76 15.99
N GLY A 411 -12.21 -13.75 14.67
CA GLY A 411 -13.31 -14.13 13.78
C GLY A 411 -13.54 -13.15 12.63
N THR A 412 -14.60 -13.39 11.88
CA THR A 412 -15.06 -12.49 10.81
C THR A 412 -16.35 -11.80 11.23
N PHE A 413 -16.32 -10.47 11.33
CA PHE A 413 -17.44 -9.65 11.76
C PHE A 413 -18.00 -8.86 10.58
N HIS A 414 -19.29 -9.02 10.30
CA HIS A 414 -20.05 -8.20 9.37
C HIS A 414 -20.92 -7.22 10.14
N TYR A 415 -20.87 -5.97 9.73
CA TYR A 415 -21.58 -4.89 10.40
C TYR A 415 -22.12 -3.88 9.40
N MET A 416 -23.06 -3.08 9.85
CA MET A 416 -23.72 -2.06 9.05
C MET A 416 -23.98 -0.80 9.86
N CYS A 417 -24.16 0.32 9.17
CA CYS A 417 -24.85 1.46 9.72
C CYS A 417 -26.35 1.25 9.56
N THR A 418 -27.14 1.36 10.63
CA THR A 418 -28.61 1.19 10.55
C THR A 418 -29.27 2.36 9.83
N ARG A 419 -28.78 3.59 10.06
CA ARG A 419 -29.31 4.81 9.41
C ARG A 419 -29.00 4.85 7.91
N ASN A 420 -27.75 4.55 7.54
CA ASN A 420 -27.27 4.62 6.17
C ASN A 420 -27.38 3.26 5.44
N ASN A 421 -28.53 2.60 5.60
CA ASN A 421 -28.86 1.33 4.95
C ASN A 421 -30.26 1.32 4.30
N ASN A 422 -30.72 2.51 3.90
CA ASN A 422 -32.10 2.74 3.46
C ASN A 422 -32.44 2.22 2.06
N PHE A 423 -31.44 1.88 1.25
CA PHE A 423 -31.69 1.39 -0.09
C PHE A 423 -31.13 -0.01 -0.18
N SER A 424 -31.92 -0.98 -0.65
CA SER A 424 -31.43 -2.34 -0.88
C SER A 424 -30.24 -2.41 -1.85
N ASN A 425 -29.95 -1.32 -2.57
CA ASN A 425 -28.75 -1.11 -3.39
C ASN A 425 -27.73 -0.10 -2.81
N ARG A 426 -27.93 0.46 -1.61
CA ARG A 426 -27.01 1.36 -0.90
C ARG A 426 -26.93 0.99 0.59
N SER A 427 -25.93 0.19 0.91
CA SER A 427 -25.71 -0.33 2.25
C SER A 427 -24.33 0.06 2.74
N GLN A 428 -24.25 0.99 3.69
CA GLN A 428 -23.01 1.26 4.41
C GLN A 428 -22.72 0.05 5.33
N LYS A 429 -21.89 -0.87 4.83
CA LYS A 429 -21.55 -2.14 5.47
C LYS A 429 -20.05 -2.36 5.44
N GLY A 430 -19.56 -3.07 6.44
CA GLY A 430 -18.15 -3.40 6.55
C GLY A 430 -17.92 -4.84 7.00
N ARG A 431 -16.68 -5.29 6.81
CA ARG A 431 -16.17 -6.56 7.33
C ARG A 431 -14.85 -6.33 8.05
N ILE A 432 -14.73 -6.89 9.24
CA ILE A 432 -13.45 -6.99 9.96
C ILE A 432 -13.09 -8.47 10.08
N VAL A 433 -11.86 -8.82 9.78
CA VAL A 433 -11.28 -10.15 10.04
C VAL A 433 -10.19 -9.99 11.09
N VAL A 434 -10.33 -10.71 12.19
CA VAL A 434 -9.32 -10.77 13.25
C VAL A 434 -8.69 -12.14 13.24
N ASN A 435 -7.41 -12.19 12.88
CA ASN A 435 -6.63 -13.42 12.80
C ASN A 435 -6.13 -13.83 14.19
N SER A 436 -6.31 -15.12 14.52
CA SER A 436 -5.78 -15.74 15.73
C SER A 436 -4.27 -15.95 15.66
N THR A 437 -3.73 -16.16 14.46
CA THR A 437 -2.29 -16.15 14.19
C THR A 437 -1.86 -14.85 13.53
N PRO A 438 -0.73 -14.26 13.94
CA PRO A 438 -0.23 -13.04 13.31
C PRO A 438 -0.02 -13.22 11.81
N LYS A 439 -0.56 -12.28 11.03
CA LYS A 439 -0.37 -12.16 9.58
C LYS A 439 -0.21 -10.70 9.18
N VAL A 440 0.61 -10.47 8.15
CA VAL A 440 0.72 -9.18 7.45
C VAL A 440 0.72 -9.43 5.94
N GLU A 441 -0.05 -8.63 5.20
CA GLU A 441 -0.08 -8.61 3.73
C GLU A 441 0.32 -7.21 3.24
N LYS A 442 1.13 -7.14 2.18
CA LYS A 442 1.48 -5.91 1.48
C LYS A 442 1.60 -6.16 -0.03
N ASP A 443 1.08 -5.24 -0.84
CA ASP A 443 1.36 -5.21 -2.27
C ASP A 443 2.78 -4.66 -2.50
N VAL A 444 3.66 -5.47 -3.09
CA VAL A 444 5.04 -5.09 -3.42
C VAL A 444 5.20 -5.06 -4.94
N GLY A 445 5.76 -3.98 -5.49
CA GLY A 445 5.99 -3.81 -6.93
C GLY A 445 7.47 -3.68 -7.28
N PHE A 446 7.77 -3.01 -8.39
CA PHE A 446 9.15 -2.84 -8.89
C PHE A 446 10.10 -2.19 -7.88
N MET A 447 9.62 -1.26 -7.05
CA MET A 447 10.46 -0.62 -6.04
C MET A 447 10.96 -1.57 -4.94
N GLY A 448 10.44 -2.79 -4.88
CA GLY A 448 10.72 -3.73 -3.81
C GLY A 448 10.18 -3.23 -2.48
N GLY A 449 10.79 -3.66 -1.39
CA GLY A 449 10.47 -3.24 -0.03
C GLY A 449 10.39 -4.42 0.94
N GLU A 450 10.03 -4.09 2.18
CA GLU A 450 9.92 -5.07 3.26
C GLU A 450 8.46 -5.34 3.63
N VAL A 451 8.17 -6.62 3.94
CA VAL A 451 6.94 -7.06 4.58
C VAL A 451 7.31 -7.69 5.92
N THR A 452 6.96 -6.99 7.00
CA THR A 452 7.44 -7.29 8.36
C THR A 452 6.28 -7.75 9.22
N LEU A 453 6.37 -8.97 9.75
CA LEU A 453 5.41 -9.50 10.72
C LEU A 453 5.71 -8.99 12.13
N ASN A 454 6.99 -8.97 12.48
CA ASN A 454 7.55 -8.40 13.70
C ASN A 454 9.06 -8.17 13.49
N ASP A 455 9.76 -7.66 14.49
CA ASP A 455 11.18 -7.30 14.38
C ASP A 455 12.08 -8.47 13.91
N MET A 456 11.70 -9.71 14.23
CA MET A 456 12.45 -10.93 13.92
C MET A 456 11.99 -11.66 12.66
N GLU A 457 10.78 -11.42 12.16
CA GLU A 457 10.19 -12.15 11.03
C GLU A 457 9.80 -11.19 9.91
N ARG A 458 10.51 -11.26 8.77
CA ARG A 458 10.25 -10.40 7.61
C ARG A 458 10.71 -11.04 6.30
N ILE A 459 10.21 -10.49 5.20
CA ILE A 459 10.73 -10.71 3.85
C ILE A 459 11.11 -9.37 3.23
N THR A 460 12.29 -9.32 2.63
CA THR A 460 12.81 -8.15 1.91
C THR A 460 12.94 -8.48 0.43
N ILE A 461 12.19 -7.73 -0.39
CA ILE A 461 12.17 -7.84 -1.85
C ILE A 461 13.08 -6.73 -2.43
N PRO A 462 14.15 -7.08 -3.17
CA PRO A 462 15.01 -6.09 -3.81
C PRO A 462 14.29 -5.23 -4.87
N LYS A 463 14.75 -3.98 -5.05
CA LYS A 463 14.33 -3.12 -6.17
C LYS A 463 14.61 -3.82 -7.50
N GLY A 464 13.67 -3.77 -8.43
CA GLY A 464 13.74 -4.41 -9.74
C GLY A 464 13.51 -5.92 -9.74
N MET A 465 13.23 -6.54 -8.59
CA MET A 465 12.92 -7.97 -8.54
C MET A 465 11.59 -8.28 -9.25
N LEU A 466 10.51 -7.63 -8.82
CA LEU A 466 9.17 -7.81 -9.35
C LEU A 466 8.93 -6.85 -10.54
N THR A 467 8.30 -7.35 -11.60
CA THR A 467 7.89 -6.53 -12.76
C THR A 467 6.44 -6.04 -12.64
N GLU A 468 5.66 -6.65 -11.76
CA GLU A 468 4.27 -6.29 -11.49
C GLU A 468 4.01 -6.30 -9.98
N ARG A 469 3.02 -5.52 -9.54
CA ARG A 469 2.56 -5.51 -8.14
C ARG A 469 2.07 -6.91 -7.74
N THR A 470 2.72 -7.50 -6.75
CA THR A 470 2.41 -8.83 -6.20
C THR A 470 2.05 -8.71 -4.73
N LYS A 471 0.97 -9.37 -4.33
CA LYS A 471 0.60 -9.53 -2.92
C LYS A 471 1.58 -10.46 -2.22
N ILE A 472 2.36 -9.91 -1.30
CA ILE A 472 3.27 -10.67 -0.44
C ILE A 472 2.63 -10.73 0.95
N GLU A 473 2.44 -11.95 1.43
CA GLU A 473 1.91 -12.22 2.77
C GLU A 473 2.98 -12.94 3.59
N ILE A 474 3.14 -12.53 4.85
CA ILE A 474 3.90 -13.26 5.86
C ILE A 474 2.97 -13.58 7.03
N ALA A 475 2.95 -14.84 7.47
CA ALA A 475 2.09 -15.28 8.55
C ALA A 475 2.77 -16.33 9.44
N GLN A 476 2.38 -16.39 10.71
CA GLN A 476 2.63 -17.55 11.55
C GLN A 476 1.57 -18.62 11.25
N CYS A 477 2.01 -19.85 11.00
CA CYS A 477 1.13 -20.95 10.64
C CYS A 477 1.12 -22.04 11.70
N HIS A 478 0.04 -22.82 11.75
CA HIS A 478 -0.11 -23.86 12.75
C HIS A 478 0.70 -25.10 12.36
N LYS A 479 1.39 -25.69 13.34
CA LYS A 479 2.14 -26.94 13.15
C LYS A 479 1.23 -28.10 12.69
N GLN A 480 -0.01 -28.14 13.16
CA GLN A 480 -0.95 -29.23 12.85
C GLN A 480 -1.26 -29.33 11.36
N ASP A 481 -1.03 -28.27 10.59
CA ASP A 481 -1.26 -28.23 9.16
C ASP A 481 -0.10 -28.86 8.36
N TYR A 482 1.03 -29.18 9.01
CA TYR A 482 2.28 -29.54 8.33
C TYR A 482 3.08 -30.63 9.05
N GLU A 483 3.39 -31.71 8.33
CA GLU A 483 4.31 -32.75 8.80
C GLU A 483 5.64 -32.68 8.04
N ILE A 484 6.75 -32.64 8.79
CA ILE A 484 8.11 -32.70 8.26
C ILE A 484 8.81 -33.93 8.84
N GLY A 485 9.24 -34.84 7.95
CA GLY A 485 9.98 -36.05 8.34
C GLY A 485 11.47 -35.82 8.65
N ALA A 486 11.97 -34.58 8.46
CA ALA A 486 13.37 -34.22 8.63
C ALA A 486 13.66 -33.49 9.96
N GLY A 487 14.83 -33.76 10.53
CA GLY A 487 15.29 -33.22 11.82
C GLY A 487 14.59 -33.83 13.05
N ASP A 488 15.10 -33.53 14.24
CA ASP A 488 14.67 -34.17 15.50
C ASP A 488 13.59 -33.36 16.24
N SER A 489 13.77 -32.05 16.41
CA SER A 489 12.82 -31.16 17.11
C SER A 489 12.57 -29.85 16.36
N THR A 490 11.41 -29.22 16.61
CA THR A 490 11.05 -27.93 16.02
C THR A 490 11.66 -26.77 16.80
N GLU A 491 12.47 -25.97 16.11
CA GLU A 491 13.27 -24.88 16.67
C GLU A 491 12.79 -23.48 16.25
N SER A 492 11.68 -23.39 15.52
CA SER A 492 10.97 -22.13 15.23
C SER A 492 9.45 -22.33 15.28
N LYS A 493 8.68 -21.25 15.17
CA LYS A 493 7.30 -21.37 14.68
C LYS A 493 7.33 -21.63 13.17
N TYR A 494 6.24 -22.17 12.61
CA TYR A 494 6.10 -22.26 11.16
C TYR A 494 5.78 -20.87 10.62
N MET A 495 6.55 -20.45 9.62
CA MET A 495 6.38 -19.16 8.95
C MET A 495 5.93 -19.41 7.52
N CYS A 496 4.75 -18.91 7.13
CA CYS A 496 4.30 -18.98 5.75
C CYS A 496 4.59 -17.67 5.04
N VAL A 497 5.08 -17.77 3.81
CA VAL A 497 5.28 -16.65 2.91
C VAL A 497 4.53 -16.90 1.62
N LYS A 498 3.50 -16.10 1.32
CA LYS A 498 2.79 -16.18 0.04
C LYS A 498 3.36 -15.18 -0.97
N PRO A 499 3.32 -15.52 -2.27
CA PRO A 499 2.69 -16.71 -2.86
C PRO A 499 3.55 -17.98 -2.71
N PHE A 500 2.93 -19.17 -2.64
CA PHE A 500 3.62 -20.47 -2.52
C PHE A 500 4.17 -20.95 -3.87
N ARG A 501 4.89 -20.07 -4.56
CA ARG A 501 5.50 -20.27 -5.86
C ARG A 501 6.71 -19.35 -5.97
N GLU A 502 7.38 -19.39 -7.10
CA GLU A 502 8.42 -18.43 -7.43
C GLU A 502 7.88 -16.99 -7.37
N PHE A 503 8.65 -16.13 -6.72
CA PHE A 503 8.34 -14.70 -6.65
C PHE A 503 8.57 -14.02 -8.00
N ALA A 504 9.69 -14.33 -8.64
CA ALA A 504 10.09 -13.86 -9.97
C ALA A 504 11.13 -14.82 -10.55
N ASP A 505 11.21 -14.88 -11.88
CA ASP A 505 12.08 -15.80 -12.62
C ASP A 505 13.56 -15.69 -12.18
N GLY A 506 14.06 -16.73 -11.51
CA GLY A 506 15.44 -16.85 -11.03
C GLY A 506 15.91 -15.83 -9.99
N LYS A 507 15.02 -14.97 -9.47
CA LYS A 507 15.41 -13.91 -8.51
C LYS A 507 15.09 -14.32 -7.07
N LYS A 508 15.95 -13.88 -6.15
CA LYS A 508 15.88 -14.23 -4.72
C LYS A 508 15.43 -13.05 -3.87
N ALA A 509 14.53 -13.34 -2.92
CA ALA A 509 14.17 -12.47 -1.82
C ALA A 509 14.94 -12.87 -0.56
N THR A 510 15.20 -11.91 0.33
CA THR A 510 15.80 -12.20 1.63
C THR A 510 14.70 -12.51 2.64
N ILE A 511 14.76 -13.67 3.28
CA ILE A 511 13.83 -14.08 4.31
C ILE A 511 14.57 -14.08 5.65
N GLN A 512 13.96 -13.46 6.66
CA GLN A 512 14.41 -13.50 8.04
C GLN A 512 13.36 -14.19 8.89
N MET A 513 13.77 -15.18 9.67
CA MET A 513 12.89 -15.97 10.52
C MET A 513 13.46 -16.07 11.94
N LYS A 514 12.59 -16.06 12.94
CA LYS A 514 12.97 -16.29 14.35
C LYS A 514 13.34 -17.76 14.58
N VAL A 515 14.45 -18.00 15.28
CA VAL A 515 14.93 -19.34 15.66
C VAL A 515 15.27 -19.40 17.16
N LYS A 516 15.16 -20.57 17.77
CA LYS A 516 15.51 -20.78 19.19
C LYS A 516 17.03 -20.87 19.43
N SER A 517 17.78 -21.41 18.47
CA SER A 517 19.22 -21.65 18.61
C SER A 517 19.94 -21.52 17.28
N SER A 518 21.20 -21.13 17.34
CA SER A 518 22.12 -21.14 16.19
C SER A 518 22.48 -22.57 15.79
N GLY A 519 22.66 -22.82 14.49
CA GLY A 519 23.05 -24.14 13.98
C GLY A 519 21.88 -25.12 13.76
N THR A 520 20.67 -24.58 13.63
CA THR A 520 19.50 -25.33 13.15
C THR A 520 19.57 -25.57 11.63
N GLU A 521 18.76 -26.49 11.13
CA GLU A 521 18.57 -26.69 9.69
C GLU A 521 17.24 -26.08 9.29
N ILE A 522 17.24 -25.28 8.23
CA ILE A 522 16.05 -24.58 7.75
C ILE A 522 15.45 -25.36 6.59
N TYR A 523 14.14 -25.58 6.64
CA TYR A 523 13.41 -26.32 5.61
C TYR A 523 12.29 -25.47 5.03
N ARG A 524 12.04 -25.63 3.73
CA ARG A 524 10.95 -25.01 2.98
C ARG A 524 10.10 -26.07 2.28
N SER A 525 8.79 -25.86 2.24
CA SER A 525 7.88 -26.58 1.34
C SER A 525 6.92 -25.62 0.62
N THR A 526 6.64 -25.85 -0.66
CA THR A 526 5.63 -25.08 -1.44
C THR A 526 4.29 -25.80 -1.55
N ASP A 527 4.27 -27.11 -1.36
CA ASP A 527 3.10 -27.99 -1.50
C ASP A 527 2.71 -28.67 -0.19
N THR A 528 3.42 -28.36 0.91
CA THR A 528 3.25 -28.90 2.27
C THR A 528 3.66 -30.37 2.45
N GLU A 529 4.07 -31.05 1.38
CA GLU A 529 4.44 -32.46 1.37
C GLU A 529 5.95 -32.64 1.18
N HIS A 530 6.52 -31.91 0.21
CA HIS A 530 7.94 -32.01 -0.14
C HIS A 530 8.74 -30.91 0.54
N TRP A 531 9.68 -31.31 1.39
CA TRP A 531 10.54 -30.40 2.15
C TRP A 531 11.96 -30.37 1.59
N GLN A 532 12.45 -29.17 1.35
CA GLN A 532 13.81 -28.91 0.87
C GLN A 532 14.59 -28.16 1.94
N LYS A 533 15.80 -28.65 2.24
CA LYS A 533 16.74 -27.93 3.11
C LYS A 533 17.25 -26.69 2.37
N ILE A 534 17.28 -25.56 3.08
CA ILE A 534 17.88 -24.32 2.60
C ILE A 534 19.34 -24.30 3.05
N GLU A 535 20.23 -24.22 2.08
CA GLU A 535 21.66 -24.01 2.31
C GLU A 535 21.99 -22.51 2.33
N ASP A 536 23.21 -22.15 2.75
CA ASP A 536 23.69 -20.76 2.83
C ASP A 536 22.81 -19.86 3.71
N VAL A 537 22.70 -20.25 4.99
CA VAL A 537 21.95 -19.51 6.01
C VAL A 537 22.90 -18.75 6.95
N GLU A 538 22.51 -17.55 7.33
CA GLU A 538 23.27 -16.68 8.24
C GLU A 538 22.52 -16.53 9.56
N TYR A 539 23.19 -16.81 10.68
CA TYR A 539 22.63 -16.68 12.02
C TYR A 539 23.07 -15.36 12.66
N ASP A 540 22.11 -14.65 13.24
CA ASP A 540 22.32 -13.36 13.88
C ASP A 540 21.30 -13.22 15.02
N ASP A 541 21.77 -13.12 16.27
CA ASP A 541 20.97 -12.86 17.48
C ASP A 541 19.53 -13.43 17.51
N GLY A 542 19.38 -14.76 17.46
CA GLY A 542 18.07 -15.42 17.54
C GLY A 542 17.22 -15.35 16.25
N VAL A 543 17.79 -14.85 15.15
CA VAL A 543 17.21 -14.94 13.81
C VAL A 543 18.14 -15.69 12.85
N VAL A 544 17.53 -16.21 11.79
CA VAL A 544 18.22 -16.77 10.63
C VAL A 544 17.80 -16.00 9.39
N LYS A 545 18.78 -15.60 8.57
CA LYS A 545 18.61 -14.91 7.30
C LYS A 545 19.06 -15.82 6.16
N PHE A 546 18.28 -15.88 5.09
CA PHE A 546 18.63 -16.68 3.92
C PHE A 546 17.92 -16.15 2.67
N GLN A 547 18.44 -16.52 1.50
CA GLN A 547 17.86 -16.15 0.22
C GLN A 547 16.88 -17.21 -0.27
N SER A 548 15.73 -16.81 -0.82
CA SER A 548 14.76 -17.74 -1.40
C SER A 548 14.12 -17.22 -2.67
N GLU A 549 14.03 -18.09 -3.68
CA GLU A 549 13.35 -17.80 -4.96
C GLU A 549 11.83 -18.00 -4.87
N LYS A 550 11.38 -18.77 -3.88
CA LYS A 550 9.98 -19.18 -3.71
C LYS A 550 9.49 -18.85 -2.33
N GLY A 551 8.21 -18.49 -2.23
CA GLY A 551 7.51 -18.55 -0.95
C GLY A 551 7.26 -20.01 -0.53
N GLY A 552 6.37 -20.18 0.43
CA GLY A 552 6.05 -21.48 1.01
C GLY A 552 6.04 -21.44 2.54
N VAL A 553 6.07 -22.62 3.13
CA VAL A 553 6.14 -22.84 4.57
C VAL A 553 7.60 -23.06 4.95
N PHE A 554 8.08 -22.27 5.92
CA PHE A 554 9.44 -22.32 6.45
C PHE A 554 9.42 -22.78 7.91
N VAL A 555 10.40 -23.61 8.27
CA VAL A 555 10.57 -24.08 9.66
C VAL A 555 12.04 -24.40 9.94
N ALA A 556 12.50 -24.09 11.16
CA ALA A 556 13.79 -24.50 11.67
C ALA A 556 13.66 -25.82 12.46
N ARG A 557 14.57 -26.75 12.20
CA ARG A 557 14.66 -28.05 12.87
C ARG A 557 16.05 -28.26 13.45
N SER A 558 16.13 -28.99 14.55
CA SER A 558 17.41 -29.45 15.09
C SER A 558 17.88 -30.74 14.40
N ASN A 559 19.19 -30.99 14.41
CA ASN A 559 19.78 -32.25 13.96
C ASN A 559 20.84 -32.71 14.97
N TYR A 560 20.38 -33.26 16.10
CA TYR A 560 21.23 -33.70 17.20
C TYR A 560 21.98 -34.98 16.85
N ARG A 561 21.34 -35.89 16.09
CA ARG A 561 21.95 -37.17 15.72
C ARG A 561 23.24 -37.01 14.92
N THR A 562 23.22 -36.22 13.87
CA THR A 562 24.39 -36.03 13.01
C THR A 562 25.52 -35.33 13.77
N ARG A 563 25.19 -34.31 14.57
CA ARG A 563 26.16 -33.58 15.39
C ARG A 563 26.84 -34.47 16.42
N ASN A 564 26.09 -35.30 17.12
CA ASN A 564 26.64 -36.18 18.16
C ASN A 564 27.46 -37.34 17.57
N ILE A 565 27.09 -37.85 16.41
CA ILE A 565 27.89 -38.87 15.69
C ILE A 565 29.22 -38.26 15.22
N ILE A 566 29.21 -37.05 14.64
CA ILE A 566 30.43 -36.37 14.21
C ILE A 566 31.35 -36.08 15.39
N ILE A 567 30.81 -35.52 16.49
CA ILE A 567 31.60 -35.28 17.72
C ILE A 567 32.17 -36.60 18.26
N GLY A 568 31.36 -37.65 18.31
CA GLY A 568 31.80 -38.98 18.73
C GLY A 568 32.93 -39.53 17.88
N CYS A 569 32.82 -39.44 16.55
CA CYS A 569 33.86 -39.87 15.61
C CYS A 569 35.15 -39.04 15.74
N VAL A 570 35.04 -37.71 15.87
CA VAL A 570 36.20 -36.82 16.04
C VAL A 570 36.91 -37.11 17.36
N VAL A 571 36.16 -37.24 18.46
CA VAL A 571 36.73 -37.60 19.77
C VAL A 571 37.41 -38.97 19.71
N ALA A 572 36.79 -39.96 19.08
CA ALA A 572 37.40 -41.28 18.90
C ALA A 572 38.70 -41.21 18.09
N LEU A 573 38.74 -40.43 16.99
CA LEU A 573 39.96 -40.23 16.19
C LEU A 573 41.07 -39.52 16.98
N VAL A 574 40.74 -38.51 17.79
CA VAL A 574 41.71 -37.83 18.66
C VAL A 574 42.25 -38.78 19.72
N VAL A 575 41.40 -39.58 20.37
CA VAL A 575 41.83 -40.60 21.34
C VAL A 575 42.74 -41.64 20.69
N ILE A 576 42.41 -42.13 19.49
CA ILE A 576 43.26 -43.06 18.74
C ILE A 576 44.61 -42.40 18.41
N ALA A 577 44.63 -41.15 17.96
CA ALA A 577 45.87 -40.44 17.65
C ALA A 577 46.76 -40.25 18.90
N VAL A 578 46.16 -39.94 20.07
CA VAL A 578 46.87 -39.84 21.35
C VAL A 578 47.40 -41.20 21.79
N LEU A 579 46.62 -42.28 21.65
CA LEU A 579 47.06 -43.64 21.97
C LEU A 579 48.18 -44.11 21.05
N VAL A 580 48.07 -43.89 19.73
CA VAL A 580 49.13 -44.25 18.77
C VAL A 580 50.39 -43.42 19.02
N GLY A 581 50.26 -42.12 19.28
CA GLY A 581 51.38 -41.26 19.66
C GLY A 581 52.03 -41.69 20.98
N GLY A 582 51.22 -42.07 21.98
CA GLY A 582 51.67 -42.59 23.27
C GLY A 582 52.38 -43.94 23.16
N VAL A 583 51.83 -44.87 22.36
CA VAL A 583 52.45 -46.17 22.07
C VAL A 583 53.75 -45.98 21.30
N PHE A 584 53.80 -45.08 20.32
CA PHE A 584 55.03 -44.76 19.58
C PHE A 584 56.11 -44.17 20.49
N ALA A 585 55.73 -43.22 21.37
CA ALA A 585 56.65 -42.64 22.36
C ALA A 585 57.13 -43.69 23.39
N TYR A 586 56.26 -44.60 23.82
CA TYR A 586 56.58 -45.70 24.72
C TYR A 586 57.52 -46.72 24.08
N CYS A 587 57.23 -47.17 22.85
CA CYS A 587 58.09 -48.09 22.09
C CYS A 587 59.45 -47.47 21.74
N ARG A 588 59.52 -46.15 21.54
CA ARG A 588 60.80 -45.44 21.36
C ARG A 588 61.65 -45.41 22.64
N ARG A 589 61.04 -45.44 23.83
CA ARG A 589 61.75 -45.50 25.12
C ARG A 589 62.06 -46.93 25.59
N ASN A 590 61.33 -47.94 25.10
CA ASN A 590 61.47 -49.35 25.52
C ASN A 590 61.64 -50.31 24.30
N PRO A 591 62.86 -50.50 23.78
CA PRO A 591 63.12 -51.27 22.55
C PRO A 591 62.71 -52.75 22.60
N GLU A 592 62.75 -53.38 23.79
CA GLU A 592 62.41 -54.81 23.95
C GLU A 592 60.92 -55.10 23.73
N SER A 593 60.05 -54.12 24.03
CA SER A 593 58.60 -54.25 23.86
C SER A 593 58.15 -54.31 22.40
N TRP A 594 58.89 -53.65 21.50
CA TRP A 594 58.63 -53.66 20.06
C TRP A 594 58.95 -55.03 19.43
N MET A 595 59.99 -55.72 19.91
CA MET A 595 60.35 -57.06 19.44
C MET A 595 59.30 -58.12 19.82
N SER A 596 58.68 -57.99 21.00
CA SER A 596 57.58 -58.86 21.43
C SER A 596 56.30 -58.62 20.61
N ALA A 597 55.96 -57.36 20.30
CA ALA A 597 54.80 -57.02 19.48
C ALA A 597 54.96 -57.52 18.02
N LYS A 598 56.16 -57.39 17.45
CA LYS A 598 56.48 -57.88 16.10
C LYS A 598 56.35 -59.40 15.99
N ARG A 599 56.84 -60.15 16.99
CA ARG A 599 56.68 -61.62 17.06
C ARG A 599 55.22 -62.06 17.06
N ASN A 600 54.35 -61.37 17.81
CA ASN A 600 52.92 -61.71 17.87
C ASN A 600 52.20 -61.41 16.55
N ILE A 601 52.56 -60.31 15.85
CA ILE A 601 51.98 -59.98 14.54
C ILE A 601 52.40 -61.00 13.46
N ASP A 602 53.66 -61.46 13.50
CA ASP A 602 54.15 -62.49 12.58
C ASP A 602 53.49 -63.86 12.85
N GLN A 603 53.20 -64.20 14.12
CA GLN A 603 52.42 -65.40 14.47
C GLN A 603 50.97 -65.34 13.98
N ILE A 604 50.31 -64.18 14.04
CA ILE A 604 48.93 -64.01 13.54
C ILE A 604 48.89 -64.13 12.01
N LYS A 605 49.87 -63.57 11.29
CA LYS A 605 49.98 -63.73 9.82
C LYS A 605 50.20 -65.18 9.39
N LEU A 606 50.90 -65.98 10.20
CA LEU A 606 51.05 -67.42 9.99
C LEU A 606 49.74 -68.19 10.27
N SER A 607 48.96 -67.77 11.26
CA SER A 607 47.65 -68.35 11.60
C SER A 607 46.60 -68.16 10.50
N THR A 608 46.61 -67.03 9.78
CA THR A 608 45.64 -66.74 8.70
C THR A 608 45.99 -67.36 7.34
N LYS A 609 47.18 -67.98 7.19
CA LYS A 609 47.57 -68.68 5.95
C LYS A 609 47.17 -70.16 5.88
N ASN A 610 46.61 -70.71 6.97
CA ASN A 610 46.17 -72.12 7.05
C ASN A 610 44.64 -72.31 7.04
N GLN A 611 43.87 -71.32 6.59
CA GLN A 611 42.45 -71.48 6.30
C GLN A 611 42.14 -70.89 4.92
N ILE A 612 42.38 -71.68 3.88
CA ILE A 612 41.65 -71.65 2.60
C ILE A 612 41.07 -73.05 2.42
#